data_AF-A0A8S3A5K0-F1
#
_entry.id   AF-A0A8S3A5K0-F1
#
_cell.length_a   1.000
_cell.length_b   1.000
_cell.length_c   1.000
_cell.angle_alpha   90.00
_cell.angle_beta   90.00
_cell.angle_gamma   90.00
#
_symmetry.space_group_name_H-M   'P 1'
#
loop_
_entity.id
_entity.type
_entity.pdbx_description
1 polymer ?
#
loop_
_entity_poly.entity_id
_entity_poly.type
_entity_poly.pdbx_seq_one_letter_code
_entity_poly.pdbx_strand_id
1 'polypeptide(L)' 'DPRYETSLIFDKKNHFPYLHRLALRVLCVPATSAPAERIFLKSGLLMTPHRSRLSTDTLSKLTFVKCNVTLIC' A
#
# COMPACT_ATOMS: atom_id res chain seq x y z
N ASP A 1 20.07 -13.50 6.89
CA ASP A 1 19.15 -12.98 5.87
C ASP A 1 17.97 -12.30 6.56
N PRO A 2 17.72 -11.00 6.42
CA PRO A 2 16.63 -10.30 7.12
C PRO A 2 15.23 -10.92 6.91
N ARG A 3 15.06 -11.86 5.99
CA ARG A 3 13.83 -12.64 5.81
C ARG A 3 13.53 -13.66 6.91
N TYR A 4 14.51 -14.14 7.70
CA TYR A 4 14.23 -15.13 8.75
C TYR A 4 13.64 -14.50 10.03
N GLU A 5 14.00 -13.26 10.33
CA GLU A 5 13.49 -12.52 11.49
C GLU A 5 12.02 -12.14 11.32
N THR A 6 11.63 -11.75 10.10
CA THR A 6 10.24 -11.40 9.82
C THR A 6 9.32 -12.61 9.81
N SER A 7 9.77 -13.78 9.35
CA SER A 7 8.93 -15.00 9.41
C SER A 7 8.65 -15.42 10.86
N LEU A 8 9.63 -15.31 11.76
CA LEU A 8 9.46 -15.69 13.17
C LEU A 8 8.42 -14.84 13.91
N ILE A 9 8.32 -13.54 13.61
CA ILE A 9 7.35 -12.63 14.24
C ILE A 9 5.92 -12.94 13.79
N PHE A 10 5.72 -13.32 12.53
CA PHE A 10 4.40 -13.57 11.96
C PHE A 10 3.90 -15.01 12.20
N ASP A 11 4.80 -15.97 12.38
CA ASP A 11 4.44 -17.39 12.50
C ASP A 11 4.07 -17.80 13.94
N LYS A 12 4.44 -17.01 14.95
CA LYS A 12 4.18 -17.28 16.38
C LYS A 12 2.86 -16.70 16.91
N LYS A 13 1.84 -16.57 16.07
CA LYS A 13 0.53 -15.97 16.43
C LYS A 13 -0.13 -16.62 17.65
N ASN A 14 -0.06 -17.94 17.79
CA ASN A 14 -0.70 -18.67 18.89
C ASN A 14 0.05 -18.57 20.21
N HIS A 15 1.37 -18.34 20.17
CA HIS A 15 2.19 -18.22 21.37
C HIS A 15 2.18 -16.80 21.95
N PHE A 16 2.10 -15.78 21.09
CA PHE A 16 2.14 -14.37 21.51
C PHE A 16 1.06 -13.53 20.80
N PRO A 17 -0.23 -13.72 21.12
CA PRO A 17 -1.33 -13.09 20.39
C PRO A 17 -1.30 -11.56 20.46
N TYR A 18 -0.90 -10.99 21.60
CA TYR A 18 -0.83 -9.54 21.78
C TYR A 18 0.39 -8.92 21.08
N LEU A 19 1.57 -9.54 21.21
CA LEU A 19 2.78 -9.08 20.54
C LEU A 19 2.64 -9.20 19.02
N HIS A 20 2.08 -10.30 18.54
CA HIS A 20 1.78 -10.49 17.12
C HIS A 20 0.86 -9.36 16.60
N ARG A 21 -0.20 -9.01 17.33
CA ARG A 21 -1.09 -7.91 16.95
C ARG A 21 -0.38 -6.56 16.93
N LEU A 22 0.52 -6.30 17.88
CA LEU A 22 1.32 -5.07 17.91
C LEU A 22 2.30 -5.02 16.73
N ALA A 23 3.00 -6.12 16.47
CA ALA A 23 3.95 -6.23 15.37
C ALA A 23 3.28 -5.98 14.02
N LEU A 24 2.10 -6.56 13.77
CA LEU A 24 1.32 -6.26 12.57
C LEU A 24 1.04 -4.76 12.42
N ARG A 25 0.64 -4.08 13.50
CA ARG A 25 0.33 -2.64 13.42
C ARG A 25 1.57 -1.79 13.16
N VAL A 26 2.69 -2.09 13.80
CA VAL A 26 3.90 -1.28 13.71
C VAL A 26 4.64 -1.55 12.39
N LEU A 27 4.80 -2.82 12.01
CA LEU A 27 5.59 -3.22 10.85
C LEU A 27 4.88 -2.99 9.51
N CYS A 28 3.55 -2.88 9.49
CA CYS A 28 2.82 -2.53 8.28
C CYS A 28 2.95 -1.05 7.90
N VAL A 29 3.45 -0.18 8.81
CA VAL A 29 3.68 1.22 8.49
C VAL A 29 4.98 1.33 7.68
N PRO A 30 4.94 1.88 6.45
CA PRO A 30 6.15 2.07 5.69
C PRO A 30 7.05 3.11 6.35
N ALA A 31 8.36 2.85 6.38
CA ALA A 31 9.34 3.76 6.98
C ALA A 31 9.56 5.05 6.17
N THR A 32 9.09 5.10 4.91
CA THR A 32 9.31 6.22 3.99
C THR A 32 8.04 6.57 3.21
N SER A 33 8.02 7.76 2.60
CA SER A 33 6.96 8.23 1.71
C SER A 33 6.93 7.54 0.34
N ALA A 34 7.96 6.75 0.01
CA ALA A 34 8.11 6.13 -1.31
C ALA A 34 6.87 5.33 -1.79
N PRO A 35 6.11 4.60 -0.94
CA PRO A 35 4.87 3.96 -1.36
C PRO A 35 3.78 4.96 -1.78
N ALA A 36 3.66 6.08 -1.07
CA ALA A 36 2.70 7.15 -1.42
C ALA A 36 3.13 7.86 -2.71
N GLU A 37 4.41 8.18 -2.86
CA GLU A 37 4.97 8.74 -4.09
C GLU A 37 4.72 7.84 -5.30
N ARG A 38 4.82 6.51 -5.14
CA ARG A 38 4.49 5.56 -6.21
C ARG A 38 3.02 5.66 -6.65
N ILE A 39 2.09 5.92 -5.72
CA ILE A 39 0.67 6.17 -6.04
C ILE A 39 0.53 7.49 -6.80
N PHE A 40 1.19 8.56 -6.35
CA PHE A 40 1.18 9.86 -7.04
C PHE A 40 1.79 9.78 -8.44
N LEU A 41 2.91 9.07 -8.61
CA LEU A 41 3.53 8.84 -9.90
C LEU A 41 2.56 8.11 -10.86
N LYS A 42 1.90 7.04 -10.39
CA LYS A 42 0.89 6.33 -11.18
C LYS A 42 -0.31 7.22 -11.52
N SER A 43 -0.75 8.05 -10.58
CA SER A 43 -1.84 9.01 -10.80
C SER A 43 -1.44 10.11 -11.78
N GLY A 44 -0.16 10.52 -11.79
CA GLY A 44 0.38 11.49 -12.74
C GLY A 44 0.24 11.02 -14.19
N LEU A 45 0.36 9.70 -14.44
CA LEU A 45 0.10 9.12 -15.76
C LEU A 45 -1.38 9.19 -16.19
N LEU A 46 -2.30 9.33 -15.24
CA LEU A 46 -3.73 9.52 -15.53
C LEU A 46 -4.05 10.99 -15.85
N MET A 47 -3.33 11.93 -15.23
CA MET A 47 -3.45 13.37 -15.47
C MET A 47 -2.70 13.79 -16.73
N THR A 48 -3.28 13.50 -17.88
CA THR A 48 -2.78 13.96 -19.18
C THR A 48 -3.44 15.27 -19.59
N PRO A 49 -2.82 16.10 -20.46
CA PRO A 49 -3.44 17.34 -20.96
C PRO A 49 -4.82 17.10 -21.59
N HIS A 50 -4.99 15.97 -22.28
CA HIS A 50 -6.26 15.56 -22.87
C HIS A 50 -7.35 15.25 -21.84
N ARG A 51 -6.97 14.85 -20.62
CA ARG A 51 -7.87 14.58 -19.50
C ARG A 51 -7.87 15.69 -18.44
N SER A 52 -7.49 16.91 -18.82
CA SER A 52 -7.41 18.08 -17.91
C SER A 52 -8.74 18.47 -17.26
N ARG A 53 -9.88 18.03 -17.80
CA ARG A 53 -11.24 18.28 -17.25
C ARG A 53 -11.68 17.24 -16.21
N LEU A 54 -10.82 16.29 -15.84
CA LEU A 54 -11.16 15.25 -14.87
C LEU A 54 -11.36 15.85 -13.48
N SER A 55 -12.48 15.54 -12.83
CA SER A 55 -12.69 15.95 -11.44
C SER A 55 -11.73 15.22 -10.49
N THR A 56 -11.44 15.83 -9.35
CA THR A 56 -10.59 15.24 -8.30
C THR A 56 -11.15 13.92 -7.76
N ASP A 57 -12.47 13.80 -7.63
CA ASP A 57 -13.15 12.58 -7.22
C ASP A 57 -12.98 11.46 -8.26
N THR A 58 -13.17 11.78 -9.54
CA THR A 58 -13.00 10.78 -10.62
C THR A 58 -11.54 10.33 -10.74
N LEU A 59 -10.58 11.24 -10.58
CA LEU A 59 -9.17 10.90 -10.55
C LEU A 59 -8.86 9.94 -9.39
N SER A 60 -9.35 10.25 -8.20
CA SER A 60 -9.13 9.44 -7.01
C SER A 60 -9.65 8.00 -7.18
N LYS A 61 -10.86 7.86 -7.75
CA LYS A 61 -11.45 6.55 -8.08
C LYS A 61 -10.62 5.79 -9.10
N LEU A 62 -10.16 6.46 -10.16
CA LEU A 62 -9.35 5.83 -11.20
C LEU A 62 -7.98 5.37 -10.66
N THR A 63 -7.35 6.19 -9.82
CA THR A 63 -6.09 5.85 -9.14
C THR A 63 -6.28 4.65 -8.21
N PHE A 64 -7.38 4.60 -7.46
CA PHE A 64 -7.72 3.45 -6.61
C PHE A 64 -7.82 2.15 -7.42
N VAL A 65 -8.61 2.13 -8.50
CA VAL A 65 -8.74 0.94 -9.35
C VAL A 65 -7.41 0.56 -9.98
N LYS A 66 -6.66 1.55 -10.50
CA LYS A 66 -5.35 1.32 -11.15
C LYS A 66 -4.32 0.73 -10.21
N CYS A 67 -4.29 1.15 -8.94
CA CYS A 67 -3.33 0.66 -7.96
C CYS A 67 -3.68 -0.71 -7.38
N ASN A 68 -4.96 -1.10 -7.42
CA ASN A 68 -5.46 -2.34 -6.82
C ASN A 68 -5.86 -3.41 -7.85
N VAL A 69 -5.53 -3.24 -9.13
CA VAL A 69 -5.97 -4.15 -10.20
C VAL A 69 -5.59 -5.62 -9.93
N THR A 70 -4.43 -5.88 -9.31
CA THR A 70 -3.94 -7.23 -8.98
C THR A 70 -4.61 -7.88 -7.77
N LEU A 71 -5.38 -7.10 -7.00
CA LEU A 71 -6.16 -7.61 -5.87
C LEU A 71 -7.62 -7.87 -6.26
N ILE A 72 -8.08 -7.23 -7.34
CA ILE A 72 -9.47 -7.28 -7.82
C ILE A 72 -9.61 -8.33 -8.94
N CYS A 73 -8.57 -8.52 -9.74
CA CYS A 73 -8.48 -9.54 -10.79
C CYS A 73 -7.62 -10.72 -10.32
#